data_AF-W1Y764-F1
#
_entry.id   AF-W1Y764-F1
#
_cell.length_a   1.000
_cell.length_b   1.000
_cell.length_c   1.000
_cell.angle_alpha   90.00
_cell.angle_beta   90.00
_cell.angle_gamma   90.00
#
_symmetry.space_group_name_H-M   'P 1'
#
loop_
_entity.id
_entity.type
_entity.pdbx_description
1 polymer ?
#
loop_
_entity_poly.entity_id
_entity_poly.type
_entity_poly.pdbx_seq_one_letter_code
_entity_poly.pdbx_strand_id
1 'polypeptide(L)' 'AVDRISYSVKQGEVVGIVGESGSGKSVSSLAIMGLIDYPGRVMAEKLEFNGQDLQRISEKERRNLVGAEVAMIFQDPM' A
#
# COMPACT_ATOMS: atom_id res chain seq x y z
N ALA A 1 11.13 2.06 -9.33
CA ALA A 1 10.12 1.87 -10.38
C ALA A 1 8.93 2.81 -10.16
N VAL A 2 8.48 2.97 -8.91
CA VAL A 2 7.51 4.01 -8.54
C VAL A 2 8.25 5.14 -7.86
N ASP A 3 8.23 6.34 -8.45
CA ASP A 3 8.91 7.52 -7.90
C ASP A 3 7.93 8.69 -7.77
N ARG A 4 7.93 9.35 -6.60
CA ARG A 4 7.22 10.61 -6.33
C ARG A 4 5.74 10.61 -6.72
N ILE A 5 5.00 9.58 -6.32
CA ILE A 5 3.55 9.54 -6.49
C ILE A 5 2.84 10.00 -5.22
N SER A 6 1.66 10.59 -5.37
CA SER A 6 0.79 10.94 -4.25
C SER A 6 -0.66 10.76 -4.67
N TYR A 7 -1.41 10.03 -3.86
CA TYR A 7 -2.85 9.89 -3.99
C TYR A 7 -3.47 9.67 -2.61
N SER A 8 -4.75 9.99 -2.50
CA SER A 8 -5.57 9.71 -1.32
C SER A 8 -6.90 9.12 -1.77
N VAL A 9 -7.50 8.32 -0.90
CA VAL A 9 -8.82 7.74 -1.10
C VAL A 9 -9.61 8.05 0.16
N LYS A 10 -10.71 8.78 0.01
CA LYS A 10 -11.61 9.07 1.12
C LYS A 10 -12.59 7.93 1.31
N GLN A 11 -13.27 7.93 2.46
CA GLN A 11 -14.33 6.98 2.74
C GLN A 11 -15.42 7.05 1.65
N GLY A 12 -15.76 5.89 1.08
CA GLY A 12 -16.76 5.77 0.02
C GLY A 12 -16.24 6.08 -1.39
N GLU A 13 -14.99 6.47 -1.55
CA GLU A 13 -14.38 6.70 -2.87
C GLU A 13 -13.80 5.40 -3.45
N VAL A 14 -13.88 5.29 -4.77
CA VAL A 14 -13.22 4.24 -5.54
C VAL A 14 -12.16 4.90 -6.41
N VAL A 15 -10.90 4.46 -6.26
CA VAL A 15 -9.79 4.93 -7.07
C VAL A 15 -9.35 3.83 -8.04
N GLY A 16 -9.12 4.20 -9.30
CA GLY A 16 -8.53 3.32 -10.32
C GLY A 16 -7.13 3.79 -10.69
N ILE A 17 -6.14 2.90 -10.59
CA ILE A 17 -4.77 3.16 -11.06
C ILE A 17 -4.55 2.39 -12.36
N VAL A 18 -4.32 3.09 -13.47
CA VAL A 18 -4.13 2.52 -14.81
C VAL A 18 -2.74 2.83 -15.35
N GLY A 19 -2.23 1.95 -16.21
CA GLY A 19 -0.89 2.07 -16.79
C GLY A 19 -0.38 0.75 -17.33
N GLU A 20 0.72 0.78 -18.07
CA GLU A 20 1.35 -0.38 -18.72
C GLU A 20 1.89 -1.41 -17.72
N SER A 21 2.12 -2.64 -18.16
CA SER A 21 2.78 -3.65 -17.32
C SER A 21 4.12 -3.14 -16.80
N GLY A 22 4.41 -3.36 -15.52
CA GLY A 22 5.64 -2.85 -14.89
C GLY A 22 5.62 -1.38 -14.47
N SER A 23 4.55 -0.62 -14.75
CA SER A 23 4.45 0.81 -14.35
C SER A 23 4.35 1.06 -12.83
N GLY A 24 4.29 -0.02 -12.02
CA GLY A 24 4.32 0.07 -10.57
C GLY A 24 2.95 0.18 -9.87
N LYS A 25 1.84 -0.06 -10.59
CA LYS A 25 0.47 -0.09 -10.01
C LYS A 25 0.34 -1.04 -8.81
N SER A 26 0.77 -2.29 -8.97
CA SER A 26 0.71 -3.28 -7.89
C SER A 26 1.68 -2.93 -6.77
N VAL A 27 2.86 -2.40 -7.12
CA VAL A 27 3.90 -1.99 -6.16
C VAL A 27 3.41 -0.87 -5.25
N SER A 28 2.67 0.12 -5.75
CA SER A 28 2.12 1.18 -4.91
C SER A 28 1.09 0.65 -3.90
N SER A 29 0.25 -0.30 -4.32
CA SER A 29 -0.72 -0.94 -3.41
C SER A 29 -0.05 -1.84 -2.38
N LEU A 30 0.95 -2.63 -2.78
CA LEU A 30 1.73 -3.48 -1.87
C LEU A 30 2.50 -2.66 -0.83
N ALA A 31 2.99 -1.47 -1.20
CA ALA A 31 3.66 -0.55 -0.28
C ALA A 31 2.73 -0.10 0.87
N ILE A 32 1.46 0.19 0.58
CA ILE A 32 0.47 0.54 1.62
C ILE A 32 0.24 -0.65 2.57
N MET A 33 0.17 -1.87 2.02
CA MET A 33 -0.01 -3.09 2.81
C MET A 33 1.22 -3.47 3.64
N GLY A 34 2.40 -2.90 3.34
CA GLY A 34 3.67 -3.34 3.91
C GLY A 34 4.12 -4.71 3.42
N LEU A 35 3.78 -5.07 2.17
CA LEU A 35 4.08 -6.36 1.54
C LEU A 35 5.22 -6.26 0.50
N ILE A 36 6.08 -5.25 0.63
CA ILE A 36 7.26 -5.11 -0.22
C ILE A 36 8.40 -5.93 0.38
N ASP A 37 8.80 -6.99 -0.33
CA ASP A 37 9.88 -7.86 0.09
C ASP A 37 11.26 -7.20 -0.05
N TYR A 38 12.22 -7.71 0.74
CA TYR A 38 13.64 -7.34 0.60
C TYR A 38 14.16 -7.67 -0.81
N PRO A 39 14.96 -6.80 -1.45
CA PRO A 39 15.59 -5.56 -0.94
C PRO A 39 14.75 -4.29 -1.12
N GLY A 40 13.48 -4.40 -1.49
CA GLY A 40 12.59 -3.26 -1.70
C GLY A 40 12.43 -2.40 -0.45
N ARG A 41 12.26 -1.09 -0.64
CA ARG A 41 12.05 -0.12 0.43
C ARG A 41 10.93 0.84 0.06
N VAL A 42 10.13 1.20 1.04
CA VAL A 42 9.07 2.20 0.92
C VAL A 42 9.55 3.47 1.63
N MET A 43 9.55 4.59 0.91
CA MET A 43 9.86 5.91 1.47
C MET A 43 8.77 6.88 1.05
N ALA A 44 8.13 7.52 2.02
CA ALA A 44 7.11 8.53 1.76
C ALA A 44 7.17 9.61 2.84
N GLU A 45 6.90 10.86 2.47
CA GLU A 45 6.68 11.92 3.46
C GLU A 45 5.47 11.60 4.33
N LYS A 46 4.44 10.97 3.74
CA LYS A 46 3.20 10.62 4.39
C LYS A 46 2.67 9.30 3.86
N LEU A 47 2.41 8.34 4.75
CA LEU A 47 1.78 7.06 4.45
C LEU A 47 0.85 6.70 5.61
N GLU A 48 -0.43 7.04 5.47
CA GLU A 48 -1.40 6.96 6.56
C GLU A 48 -2.67 6.21 6.15
N PHE A 49 -3.26 5.52 7.12
CA PHE A 49 -4.59 4.95 7.03
C PHE A 49 -5.38 5.35 8.27
N ASN A 50 -6.58 5.93 8.10
CA ASN A 50 -7.42 6.40 9.22
C ASN A 50 -6.67 7.25 10.28
N GLY A 51 -5.73 8.08 9.84
CA GLY A 51 -4.91 8.94 10.71
C GLY A 51 -3.75 8.24 11.42
N GLN A 52 -3.54 6.95 11.18
CA GLN A 52 -2.41 6.19 11.70
C GLN A 52 -1.26 6.18 10.68
N ASP A 53 -0.06 6.61 11.10
CA ASP A 53 1.16 6.57 10.28
C ASP A 53 1.69 5.13 10.15
N LEU A 54 1.52 4.56 8.97
CA LEU A 54 1.88 3.17 8.66
C LEU A 54 3.39 2.94 8.60
N GLN A 55 4.22 3.99 8.61
CA GLN A 55 5.69 3.87 8.67
C GLN A 55 6.17 3.62 10.10
N ARG A 56 5.34 3.91 11.10
CA ARG A 56 5.71 3.86 12.52
C ARG A 56 5.08 2.72 13.29
N ILE A 57 4.14 1.99 12.68
CA ILE A 57 3.50 0.83 13.30
C ILE A 57 4.46 -0.34 13.40
N SER A 58 4.36 -1.08 14.50
CA SER A 58 5.06 -2.35 14.69
C SER A 58 4.51 -3.44 13.76
N GLU A 59 5.29 -4.50 13.59
CA GLU A 59 4.88 -5.71 12.86
C GLU A 59 3.58 -6.33 13.42
N LYS A 60 3.37 -6.25 14.74
CA LYS A 60 2.15 -6.75 15.38
C LYS A 60 0.94 -5.90 14.99
N GLU A 61 1.07 -4.60 15.02
CA GLU A 61 0.01 -3.67 14.60
C GLU A 61 -0.30 -3.82 13.12
N ARG A 62 0.72 -3.97 12.27
CA ARG A 62 0.54 -4.24 10.85
C ARG A 62 -0.26 -5.52 10.60
N ARG A 63 0.07 -6.61 11.30
CA ARG A 63 -0.69 -7.88 11.20
C ARG A 63 -2.14 -7.76 11.68
N ASN A 64 -2.43 -6.88 12.63
CA ASN A 64 -3.81 -6.65 13.08
C ASN A 64 -4.58 -5.77 12.08
N LEU A 65 -3.91 -4.85 11.41
CA LEU A 65 -4.50 -3.97 10.41
C LEU A 65 -4.81 -4.74 9.11
N VAL A 66 -3.82 -5.49 8.62
CA VAL A 66 -3.91 -6.25 7.38
C VAL A 66 -4.77 -7.50 7.58
N GLY A 67 -5.80 -7.65 6.75
CA GLY A 67 -6.77 -8.74 6.81
C GLY A 67 -8.02 -8.42 7.66
N ALA A 68 -7.97 -7.39 8.52
CA ALA A 68 -9.13 -6.93 9.29
C ALA A 68 -9.72 -5.63 8.74
N GLU A 69 -8.88 -4.58 8.60
CA GLU A 69 -9.32 -3.27 8.12
C GLU A 69 -8.87 -2.98 6.69
N VAL A 70 -7.72 -3.52 6.29
CA VAL A 70 -7.21 -3.40 4.92
C VAL A 70 -6.96 -4.80 4.37
N ALA A 71 -7.64 -5.14 3.27
CA ALA A 71 -7.50 -6.42 2.60
C ALA A 71 -7.06 -6.23 1.14
N MET A 72 -6.31 -7.19 0.63
CA MET A 72 -5.88 -7.22 -0.76
C MET A 72 -6.37 -8.49 -1.42
N ILE A 73 -6.92 -8.34 -2.62
CA ILE A 73 -7.20 -9.45 -3.54
C ILE A 73 -6.07 -9.41 -4.58
N PHE A 74 -5.24 -10.45 -4.59
CA PHE A 74 -4.09 -10.54 -5.50
C PHE A 74 -4.55 -10.82 -6.93
N GLN A 75 -3.82 -10.28 -7.91
CA GLN A 75 -4.07 -10.56 -9.32
C GLN A 75 -3.79 -12.03 -9.67
N ASP A 76 -2.75 -12.60 -9.07
CA ASP A 76 -2.42 -14.02 -9.15
C ASP A 76 -2.26 -14.53 -7.71
N PRO A 77 -3.11 -15.46 -7.22
CA PRO A 77 -3.13 -15.86 -5.82
C PRO A 77 -2.02 -16.85 -5.41
N MET A 78 -0.97 -17.01 -6.23
CA MET A 78 0.05 -18.06 -6.08
C MET A 78 1.33 -17.60 -5.40
#